data_AF-A0A929Y9N9-F1
#
_entry.id   AF-A0A929Y9N9-F1
#
_cell.length_a   1.000
_cell.length_b   1.000
_cell.length_c   1.000
_cell.angle_alpha   90.00
_cell.angle_beta   90.00
_cell.angle_gamma   90.00
#
_symmetry.space_group_name_H-M   'P 1'
#
loop_
_entity.id
_entity.type
_entity.pdbx_description
1 polymer ?
#
loop_
_entity_poly.entity_id
_entity_poly.type
_entity_poly.pdbx_seq_one_letter_code
_entity_poly.pdbx_strand_id
1 'polypeptide(L)'
;VRVVEKAFPGHGEEYAAKVRDLTIALYKKCADYALSRGIIIADTKFEYGLDEEGNIVLGDEMLTPDSSRFWPLSQYEVGHAQPSFDKQYVRDFLKAHPESDYVLPQEVVDKTIDKYLEAYKLLTGREL
;
A
#
# COMPACT_ATOMS: atom_id res chain seq x y z
N VAL A 1 -15.31 7.94 13.75
CA VAL A 1 -16.67 8.28 14.24
C VAL A 1 -17.05 9.71 13.89
N ARG A 2 -16.59 10.78 14.58
CA ARG A 2 -17.04 12.18 14.32
C ARG A 2 -17.02 12.62 12.85
N VAL A 3 -15.96 12.31 12.11
CA VAL A 3 -15.86 12.65 10.68
C VAL A 3 -16.90 11.90 9.85
N VAL A 4 -17.09 10.60 10.13
CA VAL A 4 -18.05 9.74 9.43
C VAL A 4 -19.48 10.16 9.76
N GLU A 5 -19.78 10.45 11.02
CA GLU A 5 -21.10 10.95 11.47
C GLU A 5 -21.49 12.25 10.75
N LYS A 6 -20.53 13.16 10.55
CA LYS A 6 -20.78 14.40 9.82
C LYS A 6 -21.12 14.14 8.34
N ALA A 7 -20.51 13.14 7.73
CA ALA A 7 -20.75 12.77 6.33
C ALA A 7 -21.99 11.89 6.14
N PHE A 8 -22.29 11.05 7.13
CA PHE A 8 -23.38 10.07 7.14
C PHE A 8 -24.11 10.12 8.49
N PRO A 9 -25.00 11.12 8.71
CA PRO A 9 -25.70 11.29 9.97
C PRO A 9 -26.50 10.05 10.37
N GLY A 10 -26.37 9.60 11.62
CA GLY A 10 -27.01 8.39 12.15
C GLY A 10 -26.23 7.08 11.92
N HIS A 11 -25.16 7.10 11.12
CA HIS A 11 -24.38 5.91 10.77
C HIS A 11 -22.89 6.00 11.16
N GLY A 12 -22.45 7.06 11.83
CA GLY A 12 -21.04 7.35 12.03
C GLY A 12 -20.28 6.35 12.91
N GLU A 13 -20.94 5.73 13.89
CA GLU A 13 -20.36 4.65 14.69
C GLU A 13 -20.38 3.32 13.94
N GLU A 14 -21.51 2.97 13.34
CA GLU A 14 -21.69 1.74 12.57
C GLU A 14 -20.68 1.62 11.43
N TYR A 15 -20.61 2.62 10.54
CA TYR A 15 -19.71 2.59 9.40
C TYR A 15 -18.24 2.69 9.82
N ALA A 16 -17.91 3.48 10.83
CA ALA A 16 -16.53 3.55 11.31
C ALA A 16 -16.05 2.21 11.90
N ALA A 17 -16.92 1.50 12.63
CA ALA A 17 -16.62 0.18 13.16
C ALA A 17 -16.43 -0.84 12.02
N LYS A 18 -17.37 -0.88 11.06
CA LYS A 18 -17.28 -1.77 9.90
C LYS A 18 -16.01 -1.52 9.07
N VAL A 19 -15.69 -0.27 8.74
CA VAL A 19 -14.46 0.08 8.00
C VAL A 19 -13.20 -0.33 8.75
N ARG A 20 -13.14 -0.11 10.08
CA ARG A 20 -12.02 -0.57 10.91
C ARG A 20 -11.86 -2.09 10.82
N ASP A 21 -12.94 -2.83 11.04
CA ASP A 21 -12.91 -4.28 11.13
C ASP A 21 -12.55 -4.92 9.77
N LEU A 22 -13.13 -4.41 8.68
CA LEU A 22 -12.80 -4.82 7.32
C LEU A 22 -11.34 -4.51 6.96
N THR A 23 -10.85 -3.31 7.29
CA THR A 23 -9.46 -2.90 7.04
C THR A 23 -8.46 -3.83 7.72
N ILE A 24 -8.67 -4.12 9.00
CA ILE A 24 -7.77 -4.99 9.76
C ILE A 24 -7.85 -6.43 9.25
N ALA A 25 -9.04 -6.93 8.91
CA ALA A 25 -9.22 -8.28 8.38
C ALA A 25 -8.53 -8.46 7.02
N LEU A 26 -8.73 -7.52 6.09
CA LEU A 26 -8.10 -7.52 4.77
C LEU A 26 -6.58 -7.41 4.88
N TYR A 27 -6.08 -6.45 5.67
CA TYR A 27 -4.66 -6.28 5.89
C TYR A 27 -4.00 -7.56 6.41
N LYS A 28 -4.55 -8.18 7.47
CA LYS A 28 -3.98 -9.42 8.04
C LYS A 28 -3.92 -10.54 7.01
N LYS A 29 -5.03 -10.81 6.31
CA LYS A 29 -5.09 -11.87 5.30
C LYS A 29 -4.06 -11.68 4.21
N CYS A 30 -3.91 -10.45 3.72
CA CYS A 30 -2.99 -10.15 2.63
C CYS A 30 -1.52 -10.08 3.09
N ALA A 31 -1.27 -9.56 4.29
CA ALA A 31 0.06 -9.55 4.89
C ALA A 31 0.56 -10.98 5.16
N ASP A 32 -0.30 -11.86 5.67
CA ASP A 32 0.05 -13.28 5.88
C ASP A 32 0.40 -13.96 4.55
N TYR A 33 -0.39 -13.70 3.50
CA TYR A 33 -0.11 -14.22 2.17
C TYR A 33 1.22 -13.69 1.62
N ALA A 34 1.44 -12.37 1.65
CA ALA A 34 2.66 -11.75 1.16
C ALA A 34 3.90 -12.23 1.93
N LEU A 35 3.77 -12.43 3.24
CA LEU A 35 4.84 -12.94 4.09
C LEU A 35 5.26 -14.35 3.64
N SER A 36 4.29 -15.21 3.28
CA SER A 36 4.57 -16.53 2.69
C SER A 36 5.30 -16.47 1.34
N ARG A 37 5.28 -15.30 0.68
CA ARG A 37 5.99 -15.00 -0.58
C ARG A 37 7.30 -14.23 -0.35
N GLY A 38 7.72 -14.04 0.89
CA GLY A 38 8.95 -13.31 1.22
C GLY A 38 8.82 -11.79 1.20
N ILE A 39 7.60 -11.25 1.29
CA ILE A 39 7.32 -9.81 1.36
C ILE A 39 6.63 -9.47 2.68
N ILE A 40 7.15 -8.48 3.39
CA ILE A 40 6.46 -7.83 4.50
C ILE A 40 5.67 -6.65 3.95
N ILE A 41 4.37 -6.60 4.20
CA ILE A 41 3.56 -5.39 3.97
C ILE A 41 3.58 -4.60 5.28
N ALA A 42 4.33 -3.50 5.31
CA ALA A 42 4.49 -2.71 6.53
C ALA A 42 3.23 -1.89 6.87
N ASP A 43 2.62 -1.32 5.83
CA ASP A 43 1.36 -0.60 5.89
C ASP A 43 0.72 -0.53 4.49
N THR A 44 -0.56 -0.17 4.46
CA THR A 44 -1.35 -0.02 3.23
C THR A 44 -2.49 0.98 3.44
N LYS A 45 -2.94 1.61 2.35
CA LYS A 45 -4.15 2.44 2.31
C LYS A 45 -5.22 1.71 1.51
N PHE A 46 -6.41 1.54 2.10
CA PHE A 46 -7.62 1.15 1.39
C PHE A 46 -8.57 2.33 1.28
N GLU A 47 -9.35 2.35 0.20
CA GLU A 47 -10.50 3.25 0.07
C GLU A 47 -11.78 2.44 0.02
N TYR A 48 -12.82 2.96 0.68
CA TYR A 48 -14.13 2.33 0.72
C TYR A 48 -15.18 3.32 0.25
N GLY A 49 -16.14 2.80 -0.50
CA GLY A 49 -17.37 3.48 -0.87
C GLY A 49 -18.60 2.79 -0.27
N LEU A 50 -19.77 3.35 -0.57
CA LEU A 50 -21.05 2.70 -0.35
C LEU A 50 -21.67 2.38 -1.72
N ASP A 51 -22.26 1.21 -1.87
CA ASP A 51 -23.09 0.90 -3.03
C ASP A 51 -24.52 1.48 -2.88
N GLU A 52 -25.39 1.22 -3.85
CA GLU A 52 -26.78 1.72 -3.88
C GLU A 52 -27.64 1.23 -2.70
N GLU A 53 -27.25 0.11 -2.08
CA GLU A 53 -27.94 -0.48 -0.93
C GLU A 53 -27.33 -0.04 0.41
N GLY A 54 -26.25 0.76 0.38
CA GLY A 54 -25.52 1.22 1.56
C GLY A 54 -24.52 0.20 2.11
N ASN A 55 -24.15 -0.82 1.35
CA ASN A 55 -23.10 -1.75 1.75
C ASN A 55 -21.72 -1.11 1.55
N ILE A 56 -20.80 -1.39 2.47
CA ILE A 56 -19.40 -0.95 2.35
C ILE A 56 -18.70 -1.81 1.30
N VAL A 57 -18.19 -1.17 0.26
CA VAL A 57 -17.47 -1.80 -0.84
C VAL A 57 -16.05 -1.26 -0.93
N LEU A 58 -15.10 -2.12 -1.29
CA LEU A 58 -13.74 -1.69 -1.58
C LEU A 58 -13.72 -0.94 -2.91
N GLY A 59 -13.13 0.25 -2.90
CA GLY A 59 -12.84 1.03 -4.11
C GLY A 59 -11.34 1.12 -4.36
N ASP A 60 -10.97 1.95 -5.33
CA ASP A 60 -9.58 2.27 -5.70
C ASP A 60 -8.70 1.02 -5.96
N GLU A 61 -7.38 1.18 -5.95
CA GLU A 61 -6.44 0.08 -5.94
C GLU A 61 -6.24 -0.48 -4.52
N MET A 62 -5.81 -1.74 -4.44
CA MET A 62 -5.49 -2.38 -3.17
C MET A 62 -4.15 -3.10 -3.25
N LEU A 63 -3.32 -2.92 -2.22
CA LEU A 63 -2.09 -3.70 -2.01
C LEU A 63 -1.17 -3.69 -3.23
N THR A 64 -1.00 -2.51 -3.81
CA THR A 64 0.00 -2.22 -4.84
C THR A 64 1.21 -1.55 -4.18
N PRO A 65 2.38 -1.54 -4.83
CA PRO A 65 3.53 -0.77 -4.36
C PRO A 65 3.27 0.76 -4.32
N ASP A 66 2.17 1.23 -4.92
CA ASP A 66 1.76 2.63 -4.87
C ASP A 66 1.05 2.97 -3.56
N SER A 67 0.15 2.08 -3.14
CA SER A 67 -0.74 2.21 -1.97
C SER A 67 -0.15 1.60 -0.69
N SER A 68 0.96 0.88 -0.79
CA SER A 68 1.52 0.07 0.29
C SER A 68 3.04 0.14 0.36
N ARG A 69 3.59 -0.07 1.56
CA ARG A 69 5.05 -0.24 1.75
C ARG A 69 5.41 -1.71 1.77
N PHE A 70 6.24 -2.14 0.82
CA PHE A 70 6.63 -3.53 0.64
C PHE A 70 8.12 -3.71 0.94
N TRP A 71 8.43 -4.53 1.94
CA TRP A 71 9.81 -4.82 2.35
C TRP A 71 10.17 -6.28 2.02
N PRO A 72 11.37 -6.54 1.48
CA PRO A 72 11.89 -7.90 1.36
C PRO A 72 12.11 -8.52 2.74
N LEU A 73 11.46 -9.64 3.02
CA LEU A 73 11.60 -10.37 4.28
C LEU A 73 13.06 -10.77 4.55
N SER A 74 13.81 -11.12 3.50
CA SER A 74 15.21 -11.54 3.60
C SER A 74 16.19 -10.44 4.01
N GLN A 75 15.78 -9.16 3.95
CA GLN A 75 16.62 -8.02 4.29
C GLN A 75 16.02 -7.16 5.41
N TYR A 76 14.94 -7.64 6.04
CA TYR A 76 14.29 -6.93 7.13
C TYR A 76 15.13 -7.00 8.40
N GLU A 77 15.41 -5.84 8.99
CA GLU A 77 16.09 -5.74 10.28
C GLU A 77 15.56 -4.54 11.08
N VAL A 78 15.33 -4.74 12.38
CA VAL A 78 14.74 -3.72 13.25
C VAL A 78 15.75 -2.62 13.55
N GLY A 79 15.28 -1.36 13.62
CA GLY A 79 16.07 -0.23 14.12
C GLY A 79 16.65 0.68 13.05
N HIS A 80 16.33 0.46 11.77
CA HIS A 80 16.73 1.34 10.67
C HIS A 80 15.67 1.42 9.55
N ALA A 81 15.95 2.21 8.51
CA ALA A 81 15.11 2.28 7.32
C ALA A 81 15.24 0.99 6.49
N GLN A 82 14.11 0.46 6.02
CA GLN A 82 14.08 -0.82 5.32
C GLN A 82 14.29 -0.64 3.82
N PRO A 83 14.93 -1.61 3.13
CA PRO A 83 14.86 -1.72 1.68
C PRO A 83 13.40 -1.84 1.23
N SER A 84 13.10 -1.35 0.04
CA SER A 84 11.71 -1.22 -0.41
C SER A 84 11.56 -1.68 -1.87
N PHE A 85 10.43 -2.34 -2.14
CA PHE A 85 9.96 -2.64 -3.50
C PHE A 85 9.05 -1.55 -4.08
N ASP A 86 8.87 -0.44 -3.36
CA ASP A 86 7.85 0.57 -3.63
C ASP A 86 8.45 1.93 -4.03
N LYS A 87 7.59 2.95 -4.09
CA LYS A 87 7.93 4.34 -4.44
C LYS A 87 9.02 4.98 -3.58
N GLN A 88 9.49 4.32 -2.53
CA GLN A 88 10.52 4.87 -1.66
C GLN A 88 11.79 5.27 -2.42
N TYR A 89 12.19 4.56 -3.48
CA TYR A 89 13.36 4.93 -4.28
C TYR A 89 13.19 6.30 -4.99
N VAL A 90 12.01 6.54 -5.57
CA VAL A 90 11.67 7.83 -6.19
C VAL A 90 11.59 8.93 -5.14
N ARG A 91 10.97 8.64 -3.98
CA ARG A 91 10.85 9.61 -2.87
C ARG A 91 12.23 10.01 -2.34
N ASP A 92 13.11 9.05 -2.16
CA ASP A 92 14.47 9.29 -1.67
C ASP A 92 15.30 10.08 -2.69
N PHE A 93 15.18 9.78 -3.99
CA PHE A 93 15.82 10.56 -5.04
C PHE A 93 15.36 12.02 -5.04
N LEU A 94 14.05 12.28 -5.06
CA LEU A 94 13.48 13.63 -5.09
C LEU A 94 13.83 14.44 -3.83
N LYS A 95 13.92 13.76 -2.67
CA LYS A 95 14.33 14.39 -1.42
C LYS A 95 15.82 14.77 -1.43
N ALA A 96 16.66 13.97 -2.07
CA ALA A 96 18.09 14.24 -2.21
C ALA A 96 18.41 15.29 -3.29
N HIS A 97 17.52 15.45 -4.29
CA HIS A 97 17.70 16.34 -5.45
C HIS A 97 16.49 17.28 -5.60
N PRO A 98 16.27 18.23 -4.68
CA PRO A 98 15.14 19.17 -4.75
C PRO A 98 15.16 20.06 -6.00
N GLU A 99 16.31 20.22 -6.65
CA GLU A 99 16.52 20.94 -7.91
C GLU A 99 16.12 20.16 -9.17
N SER A 100 15.76 18.89 -9.03
CA SER A 100 15.43 18.00 -10.16
C SER A 100 14.20 18.43 -10.96
N ASP A 101 13.37 19.34 -10.45
CA ASP A 101 12.08 19.73 -11.03
C ASP A 101 11.20 18.50 -11.35
N TYR A 102 11.25 17.49 -10.47
CA TYR A 102 10.57 16.20 -10.62
C TYR A 102 11.01 15.36 -11.83
N VAL A 103 12.09 15.74 -12.51
CA VAL A 103 12.68 14.95 -13.59
C VAL A 103 13.54 13.84 -13.00
N LEU A 104 13.15 12.59 -13.26
CA LEU A 104 13.87 11.41 -12.82
C LEU A 104 14.89 10.99 -13.88
N PRO A 105 16.17 10.74 -13.52
CA PRO A 105 17.12 10.06 -14.38
C PRO A 105 16.59 8.69 -14.82
N GLN A 106 16.96 8.24 -16.02
CA GLN A 106 16.50 6.96 -16.56
C GLN A 106 16.82 5.78 -15.61
N GLU A 107 17.98 5.79 -14.96
CA GLU A 107 18.35 4.77 -13.97
C GLU A 107 17.35 4.68 -12.80
N VAL A 108 16.77 5.82 -12.39
CA VAL A 108 15.77 5.85 -11.32
C VAL A 108 14.45 5.26 -11.78
N VAL A 109 14.07 5.55 -13.03
CA VAL A 109 12.89 4.98 -13.66
C VAL A 109 13.03 3.46 -13.79
N ASP A 110 14.13 2.98 -14.36
CA ASP A 110 14.38 1.56 -14.61
C ASP A 110 14.40 0.76 -13.31
N LYS A 111 15.11 1.25 -12.28
CA LYS A 111 15.11 0.61 -10.95
C LYS A 111 13.74 0.56 -10.32
N THR A 112 12.92 1.60 -10.52
CA THR A 112 11.55 1.61 -10.00
C THR A 112 10.72 0.55 -10.71
N ILE A 113 10.80 0.45 -12.03
CA ILE A 113 10.11 -0.59 -12.82
C ILE A 113 10.53 -1.99 -12.36
N ASP A 114 11.82 -2.25 -12.23
CA ASP A 114 12.35 -3.55 -11.79
C ASP A 114 11.79 -3.97 -10.44
N LYS A 115 11.67 -3.03 -9.50
CA LYS A 115 11.12 -3.31 -8.16
C LYS A 115 9.63 -3.68 -8.21
N TYR A 116 8.86 -3.04 -9.08
CA TYR A 116 7.45 -3.36 -9.28
C TYR A 116 7.26 -4.73 -9.91
N LEU A 117 8.07 -5.05 -10.93
CA LEU A 117 8.05 -6.35 -11.58
C LEU A 117 8.46 -7.48 -10.62
N GLU A 118 9.48 -7.23 -9.78
CA GLU A 118 9.92 -8.15 -8.74
C GLU A 118 8.79 -8.44 -7.72
N ALA A 119 8.15 -7.39 -7.19
CA ALA A 119 7.03 -7.55 -6.27
C ALA A 119 5.84 -8.27 -6.92
N TYR A 120 5.48 -7.92 -8.16
CA TYR A 120 4.43 -8.58 -8.92
C TYR A 120 4.71 -10.08 -9.07
N LYS A 121 5.94 -10.44 -9.47
CA LYS A 121 6.35 -11.83 -9.66
C LYS A 121 6.31 -12.62 -8.36
N LEU A 122 6.78 -12.06 -7.26
CA LEU A 122 6.74 -12.71 -5.95
C LEU A 122 5.30 -12.95 -5.46
N LEU A 123 4.43 -11.95 -5.60
CA LEU A 123 3.04 -12.03 -5.11
C LEU A 123 2.16 -12.92 -5.97
N THR A 124 2.36 -12.93 -7.29
CA THR A 124 1.45 -13.60 -8.23
C THR A 124 2.02 -14.91 -8.80
N GLY A 125 3.35 -15.09 -8.75
CA GLY A 125 4.04 -16.19 -9.43
C GLY A 125 4.09 -16.06 -10.95
N ARG A 126 3.83 -14.87 -11.52
CA ARG A 126 3.77 -14.61 -12.96
C ARG A 126 4.80 -13.56 -13.39
N GLU A 127 5.16 -13.57 -14.67
CA GLU A 127 5.92 -12.49 -15.32
C GLU A 127 4.96 -11.65 -16.18
N LEU A 128 5.25 -10.35 -16.31
CA LEU A 128 4.51 -9.37 -17.10
C LEU A 128 5.17 -9.12 -18.45
#